data_AF-R9T573-F1
#
_entry.id   AF-R9T573-F1
#
_cell.length_a   1.000
_cell.length_b   1.000
_cell.length_c   1.000
_cell.angle_alpha   90.00
_cell.angle_beta   90.00
_cell.angle_gamma   90.00
#
_symmetry.space_group_name_H-M   'P 1'
#
loop_
_entity.id
_entity.type
_entity.pdbx_description
1 polymer ?
#
loop_
_entity_poly.entity_id
_entity_poly.type
_entity_poly.pdbx_seq_one_letter_code
_entity_poly.pdbx_strand_id
1 'polypeptide(L)'
;MPLTPEMERVGVTPALMKTTKKMTCPRCGLEFSLFQSRAIACKGCSKGAYGCNMARCLRCDYEFPIGGVLVKSKEREKQLATYMNGILDNYNKSVGKSGRR
;
A
#
# COMPACT_ATOMS: atom_id res chain seq x y z
N MET A 1 -6.44 -5.09 -16.31
CA MET A 1 -5.39 -4.51 -17.17
C MET A 1 -4.29 -5.56 -17.24
N PRO A 2 -3.97 -6.11 -18.41
CA PRO A 2 -2.84 -7.03 -18.55
C PRO A 2 -1.53 -6.28 -18.31
N LEU A 3 -0.52 -6.95 -17.75
CA LEU A 3 0.84 -6.40 -17.68
C LEU A 3 1.40 -6.31 -19.10
N THR A 4 2.07 -5.21 -19.43
CA THR A 4 2.88 -5.17 -20.64
C THR A 4 4.24 -5.84 -20.37
N PRO A 5 4.86 -6.46 -21.38
CA PRO A 5 6.16 -7.12 -21.22
C PRO A 5 7.29 -6.18 -20.77
N GLU A 6 7.14 -4.87 -20.97
CA GLU A 6 8.07 -3.85 -20.47
C GLU A 6 7.94 -3.66 -18.95
N MET A 7 6.71 -3.73 -18.42
CA MET A 7 6.42 -3.62 -16.99
C MET A 7 6.97 -4.83 -16.23
N GLU A 8 6.86 -6.03 -16.79
CA GLU A 8 7.47 -7.23 -16.20
C GLU A 8 9.01 -7.14 -16.17
N ARG A 9 9.63 -6.58 -17.22
CA ARG A 9 11.09 -6.41 -17.31
C ARG A 9 11.67 -5.48 -16.25
N VAL A 10 10.88 -4.50 -15.78
CA VAL A 10 11.26 -3.60 -14.67
C VAL A 10 10.80 -4.12 -13.29
N GLY A 11 10.29 -5.36 -13.22
CA GLY A 11 9.89 -6.01 -11.97
C GLY A 11 8.51 -5.58 -11.44
N VAL A 12 7.65 -4.98 -12.26
CA VAL A 12 6.26 -4.68 -11.87
C VAL A 12 5.49 -5.97 -11.77
N THR A 13 4.96 -6.26 -10.58
CA THR A 13 4.09 -7.43 -10.36
C THR A 13 2.60 -7.03 -10.46
N PRO A 14 1.69 -7.99 -10.71
CA PRO A 14 0.25 -7.73 -10.66
C PRO A 14 -0.24 -7.24 -9.28
N ALA A 15 0.46 -7.64 -8.22
CA ALA A 15 0.22 -7.16 -6.87
C ALA A 15 0.59 -5.67 -6.74
N LEU A 16 1.72 -5.26 -7.32
CA LEU A 16 2.15 -3.86 -7.36
C LEU A 16 1.10 -2.99 -8.08
N MET A 17 0.61 -3.40 -9.25
CA MET A 17 -0.43 -2.67 -9.97
C MET A 17 -1.73 -2.50 -9.17
N LYS A 18 -2.15 -3.55 -8.44
CA LYS A 18 -3.35 -3.45 -7.58
C LYS A 18 -3.16 -2.48 -6.42
N THR A 19 -1.95 -2.35 -5.92
CA THR A 19 -1.64 -1.47 -4.80
C THR A 19 -1.44 0.00 -5.17
N THR A 20 -1.03 0.27 -6.41
CA THR A 20 -1.00 1.62 -6.98
C THR A 20 -2.35 2.08 -7.52
N LYS A 21 -3.34 1.17 -7.56
CA LYS A 21 -4.72 1.52 -7.90
C LYS A 21 -5.23 2.62 -6.96
N LYS A 22 -5.78 3.69 -7.57
CA LYS A 22 -6.39 4.80 -6.83
C LYS A 22 -7.66 4.31 -6.14
N MET A 23 -7.83 4.73 -4.90
CA MET A 23 -8.99 4.52 -4.05
C MET A 23 -9.42 5.87 -3.48
N THR A 24 -10.73 6.04 -3.33
CA THR A 24 -11.33 7.30 -2.86
C THR A 24 -11.71 7.16 -1.39
N CYS A 25 -11.38 8.17 -0.58
CA CYS A 25 -11.84 8.21 0.80
C CYS A 25 -13.37 8.36 0.86
N PRO A 26 -14.10 7.49 1.59
CA PRO A 26 -15.55 7.59 1.73
C PRO A 26 -15.98 8.80 2.58
N ARG A 27 -15.08 9.43 3.34
CA ARG A 27 -15.37 10.55 4.23
C ARG A 27 -15.08 11.91 3.60
N CYS A 28 -13.93 12.07 2.94
CA CYS A 28 -13.47 13.38 2.43
C CYS A 28 -13.32 13.44 0.91
N GLY A 29 -13.54 12.33 0.20
CA GLY A 29 -13.43 12.27 -1.26
C GLY A 29 -12.01 12.32 -1.83
N LEU A 30 -10.96 12.32 -1.00
CA LEU A 30 -9.58 12.31 -1.49
C LEU A 30 -9.27 11.01 -2.25
N GLU A 31 -8.74 11.12 -3.46
CA GLU A 31 -8.19 10.00 -4.21
C GLU A 31 -6.71 9.79 -3.88
N PHE A 32 -6.35 8.58 -3.46
CA PHE A 32 -4.97 8.21 -3.17
C PHE A 32 -4.77 6.71 -3.43
N SER A 33 -3.53 6.24 -3.47
CA SER A 33 -3.25 4.80 -3.59
C SER A 33 -2.95 4.17 -2.22
N LEU A 34 -3.11 2.85 -2.12
CA LEU A 34 -2.76 2.13 -0.89
C LEU A 34 -1.29 2.32 -0.52
N PHE A 35 -0.41 2.43 -1.53
CA PHE A 35 1.00 2.75 -1.32
C PHE A 35 1.19 4.09 -0.62
N GLN A 36 0.54 5.15 -1.08
CA GLN A 36 0.61 6.49 -0.47
C GLN A 36 0.07 6.48 0.97
N SER A 37 -1.06 5.80 1.18
CA SER A 37 -1.63 5.60 2.51
C SER A 37 -0.62 4.97 3.46
N ARG A 38 0.07 3.90 3.04
CA ARG A 38 1.03 3.20 3.90
C ARG A 38 2.33 3.96 4.11
N ALA A 39 2.86 4.59 3.07
CA ALA A 39 4.13 5.32 3.13
C ALA A 39 4.03 6.60 3.97
N ILE A 40 2.87 7.26 3.96
CA ILE A 40 2.66 8.57 4.60
C ILE A 40 1.81 8.41 5.87
N ALA A 41 0.58 7.93 5.75
CA ALA A 41 -0.39 7.92 6.85
C ALA A 41 -0.18 6.76 7.85
N CYS A 42 0.22 5.57 7.38
CA CYS A 42 0.52 4.43 8.26
C CYS A 42 1.99 4.41 8.72
N LYS A 43 2.78 5.45 8.43
CA LYS A 43 4.19 5.52 8.81
C LYS A 43 4.31 5.45 10.34
N GLY A 44 4.97 4.42 10.85
CA GLY A 44 5.14 4.18 12.29
C GLY A 44 4.03 3.34 12.95
N CYS A 45 2.99 2.94 12.23
CA CYS A 45 2.00 2.01 12.76
C CYS A 45 2.53 0.57 12.74
N SER A 46 2.71 -0.03 13.93
CA SER A 46 3.16 -1.43 14.07
C SER A 46 2.22 -2.39 13.33
N LYS A 47 0.90 -2.22 13.48
CA LYS A 47 -0.10 -3.02 12.75
C LYS A 47 0.04 -2.86 11.24
N GLY A 48 0.36 -1.65 10.77
CA GLY A 48 0.66 -1.36 9.38
C GLY A 48 1.74 -2.27 8.82
N ALA A 49 2.83 -2.49 9.57
CA ALA A 49 3.94 -3.36 9.21
C ALA A 49 3.62 -4.87 9.23
N TYR A 50 2.60 -5.32 9.99
CA TYR A 50 2.22 -6.74 10.13
C TYR A 50 1.02 -7.17 9.25
N GLY A 51 0.85 -6.56 8.08
CA GLY A 51 -0.19 -6.98 7.12
C GLY A 51 -1.59 -6.48 7.47
N CYS A 52 -1.70 -5.27 8.04
CA CYS A 52 -2.98 -4.61 8.29
C CYS A 52 -3.86 -4.57 7.03
N ASN A 53 -5.14 -4.89 7.15
CA ASN A 53 -6.13 -4.86 6.08
C ASN A 53 -6.94 -3.54 6.06
N MET A 54 -6.40 -2.48 6.66
CA MET A 54 -6.98 -1.14 6.64
C MET A 54 -6.11 -0.18 5.83
N ALA A 55 -6.76 0.81 5.23
CA ALA A 55 -6.15 2.00 4.65
C ALA A 55 -6.52 3.21 5.50
N ARG A 56 -5.58 4.14 5.65
CA ARG A 56 -5.78 5.42 6.35
C ARG A 56 -5.75 6.56 5.35
N CYS A 57 -6.75 7.43 5.38
CA CYS A 57 -6.77 8.61 4.52
C CYS A 57 -5.66 9.60 4.90
N LEU A 58 -4.98 10.17 3.91
CA LEU A 58 -3.91 11.14 4.11
C LEU A 58 -4.41 12.54 4.54
N ARG A 59 -5.71 12.82 4.40
CA ARG A 59 -6.29 14.14 4.69
C ARG A 59 -7.12 14.18 5.97
N CYS A 60 -7.95 13.17 6.20
CA CYS A 60 -8.89 13.16 7.34
C CYS A 60 -8.60 12.05 8.35
N ASP A 61 -7.48 11.33 8.18
CA ASP A 61 -7.04 10.22 9.04
C ASP A 61 -8.06 9.09 9.23
N TYR A 62 -9.13 9.07 8.41
CA TYR A 62 -10.14 8.04 8.50
C TYR A 62 -9.58 6.68 8.06
N GLU A 63 -9.71 5.69 8.93
CA GLU A 63 -9.29 4.31 8.69
C GLU A 63 -10.47 3.50 8.16
N PHE A 64 -10.27 2.77 7.07
CA PHE A 64 -11.29 1.94 6.45
C PHE A 64 -10.69 0.69 5.80
N PRO A 65 -11.45 -0.41 5.72
CA PRO A 65 -10.94 -1.66 5.16
C PRO A 65 -10.60 -1.52 3.67
N ILE A 66 -9.48 -2.11 3.25
CA ILE A 66 -9.16 -2.25 1.81
C ILE A 66 -10.03 -3.31 1.13
N GLY A 67 -10.64 -4.19 1.92
CA GLY A 67 -11.62 -5.17 1.49
C GLY A 67 -12.84 -4.50 0.86
N GLY A 68 -13.17 -4.93 -0.35
CA GLY A 68 -14.23 -4.35 -1.18
C GLY A 68 -13.75 -3.27 -2.15
N VAL A 69 -12.76 -2.44 -1.78
CA VAL A 69 -12.27 -1.34 -2.63
C VAL A 69 -11.20 -1.82 -3.62
N LEU A 70 -10.25 -2.62 -3.15
CA LEU A 70 -9.12 -3.11 -3.95
C LEU A 70 -9.19 -4.62 -4.22
N VAL A 71 -9.75 -5.37 -3.28
CA VAL A 71 -9.73 -6.84 -3.29
C VAL A 71 -11.05 -7.37 -2.73
N LYS A 72 -11.59 -8.45 -3.30
CA LYS A 72 -12.87 -9.05 -2.89
C LYS A 72 -12.75 -10.18 -1.85
N SER A 73 -11.54 -10.70 -1.56
CA SER A 73 -11.32 -11.82 -0.62
C SER A 73 -10.31 -11.44 0.46
N LYS A 74 -10.56 -11.91 1.68
CA LYS A 74 -9.75 -11.65 2.87
C LYS A 74 -8.33 -12.21 2.76
N GLU A 75 -8.12 -13.37 2.13
CA GLU A 75 -6.76 -13.92 1.97
C GLU A 75 -5.91 -13.02 1.07
N ARG A 76 -6.51 -12.56 -0.02
CA ARG A 76 -5.83 -11.67 -0.97
C ARG A 76 -5.55 -10.30 -0.38
N GLU A 77 -6.39 -9.79 0.53
CA GLU A 77 -6.11 -8.56 1.29
C GLU A 77 -4.84 -8.69 2.12
N LYS A 78 -4.72 -9.80 2.87
CA LYS A 78 -3.54 -10.08 3.70
C LYS A 78 -2.28 -10.21 2.84
N GLN A 79 -2.36 -10.94 1.72
CA GLN A 79 -1.25 -11.06 0.77
C GLN A 79 -0.81 -9.70 0.22
N LEU A 80 -1.77 -8.84 -0.17
CA LEU A 80 -1.48 -7.51 -0.68
C LEU A 80 -0.81 -6.62 0.38
N ALA A 81 -1.31 -6.70 1.61
CA ALA A 81 -0.79 -5.95 2.75
C ALA A 81 0.66 -6.35 3.08
N THR A 82 0.94 -7.65 3.14
CA THR A 82 2.30 -8.17 3.36
C THR A 82 3.24 -7.77 2.23
N TYR A 83 2.79 -7.88 0.96
CA TYR A 83 3.59 -7.48 -0.20
C TYR A 83 3.97 -6.00 -0.16
N MET A 84 2.99 -5.12 0.16
CA MET A 84 3.23 -3.69 0.33
C MET A 84 4.25 -3.37 1.42
N ASN A 85 4.19 -4.08 2.54
CA ASN A 85 5.12 -3.88 3.63
C ASN A 85 6.54 -4.28 3.24
N GLY A 86 6.71 -5.36 2.48
CA GLY A 86 8.01 -5.74 1.93
C GLY A 86 8.61 -4.65 1.03
N ILE A 87 7.78 -4.01 0.18
CA ILE A 87 8.24 -2.90 -0.67
C ILE A 87 8.66 -1.69 0.17
N LEU A 88 7.86 -1.33 1.17
CA LEU A 88 8.17 -0.18 2.04
C LEU A 88 9.38 -0.44 2.92
N ASP A 89 9.55 -1.66 3.44
CA ASP A 89 10.74 -2.07 4.19
C ASP A 89 11.99 -2.01 3.32
N ASN A 90 11.93 -2.54 2.10
CA ASN A 90 13.04 -2.43 1.14
C ASN A 90 13.35 -0.98 0.76
N TYR A 91 12.33 -0.15 0.55
CA TYR A 91 12.51 1.29 0.31
C TYR A 91 13.16 1.96 1.52
N ASN A 92 12.64 1.75 2.74
CA ASN A 92 13.23 2.29 3.96
C ASN A 92 14.66 1.79 4.18
N LYS A 93 15.02 0.57 3.76
CA LYS A 93 16.40 0.07 3.83
C LYS A 93 17.31 0.72 2.79
N SER A 94 16.81 0.95 1.58
CA SER A 94 17.60 1.50 0.46
C SER A 94 17.78 3.01 0.56
N VAL A 95 16.74 3.75 0.95
CA VAL A 95 16.79 5.22 1.11
C VAL A 95 16.97 5.68 2.56
N GLY A 96 16.64 4.84 3.55
CA GLY A 96 16.62 5.22 4.97
C GLY A 96 17.92 4.97 5.75
N LYS A 97 19.06 4.77 5.08
CA LYS A 97 20.36 4.95 5.74
C LYS A 97 20.81 6.41 5.67
N SER A 98 20.30 7.22 6.60
CA SER A 98 20.98 8.42 7.10
C SER A 98 20.68 8.66 8.58
N GLY A 99 20.75 7.59 9.38
CA GLY A 99 20.85 7.69 10.84
C GLY A 99 22.21 7.20 11.29
N ARG A 100 23.23 8.07 11.17
CA ARG A 100 24.48 7.94 11.94
C ARG A 100 24.09 7.83 13.42
N ARG A 101 24.40 6.71 14.05
CA ARG A 101 24.63 6.62 15.49
C ARG A 101 26.10 6.30 15.67
#